data_AF-A0A820KCR6-F1
#
_entry.id   AF-A0A820KCR6-F1
#
_cell.length_a   1.000
_cell.length_b   1.000
_cell.length_c   1.000
_cell.angle_alpha   90.00
_cell.angle_beta   90.00
_cell.angle_gamma   90.00
#
_symmetry.space_group_name_H-M   'P 1'
#
loop_
_entity.id
_entity.type
_entity.pdbx_description
1 polymer ?
#
loop_
_entity_poly.entity_id
_entity_poly.type
_entity_poly.pdbx_seq_one_letter_code
_entity_poly.pdbx_strand_id
1 'polypeptide(L)'
;MIVPISQWLRIREISLSNDEPETAWTVMSNPRPNDIEQGYLGNCWFMAALTLITERPRMLSHILLTQTYNLSIEMQNLNRRKEYRKALDLFYEYEHKNKEMISVVAINQALKSLTNIKDFQGGLHIYEKYSSRIEKNNYIVASLIHFYNTIEADVICWVHLINASSNLGMISICQSIFGQIPKSVLESTYIKNALIDMWIGKQIY
;
A
#
# COMPACT_ATOMS: atom_id res chain seq x y z
N MET A 1 -16.31 -3.56 -56.94
CA MET A 1 -15.13 -2.67 -56.86
C MET A 1 -14.58 -2.78 -55.46
N ILE A 2 -13.37 -3.31 -55.32
CA ILE A 2 -12.66 -3.43 -54.04
C ILE A 2 -11.86 -2.14 -53.86
N VAL A 3 -12.13 -1.40 -52.78
CA VAL A 3 -11.36 -0.20 -52.42
C VAL A 3 -10.00 -0.67 -51.89
N PRO A 4 -8.86 -0.15 -52.38
CA PRO A 4 -7.56 -0.59 -51.89
C PRO A 4 -7.37 -0.15 -50.43
N ILE A 5 -6.83 -1.05 -49.62
CA ILE A 5 -6.46 -0.79 -48.23
C ILE A 5 -5.33 0.24 -48.25
N SER A 6 -5.55 1.39 -47.62
CA SER A 6 -4.53 2.43 -47.41
C SER A 6 -3.41 1.88 -46.54
N GLN A 7 -2.21 1.72 -47.10
CA GLN A 7 -1.02 1.28 -46.38
C GLN A 7 -0.43 2.46 -45.58
N TRP A 8 -0.29 2.30 -44.26
CA TRP A 8 0.40 3.28 -43.43
C TRP A 8 1.90 3.30 -43.72
N LEU A 9 2.42 4.50 -43.97
CA LEU A 9 3.83 4.78 -44.20
C LEU A 9 4.46 5.37 -42.93
N ARG A 10 5.67 4.93 -42.56
CA ARG A 10 6.49 5.65 -41.58
C ARG A 10 6.83 7.04 -42.14
N ILE A 11 7.13 8.00 -41.26
CA ILE A 11 7.55 9.37 -41.66
C ILE A 11 8.65 9.37 -42.73
N ARG A 12 9.55 8.38 -42.72
CA ARG A 12 10.67 8.24 -43.68
C ARG A 12 10.27 7.56 -44.99
N GLU A 13 9.10 6.94 -45.04
CA GLU A 13 8.59 6.15 -46.17
C GLU A 13 7.57 6.94 -46.99
N ILE A 14 7.20 8.16 -46.56
CA ILE A 14 6.31 9.04 -47.32
C ILE A 14 7.14 9.70 -48.42
N SER A 15 7.06 9.16 -49.62
CA SER A 15 7.66 9.76 -50.82
C SER A 15 6.74 10.87 -51.33
N LEU A 16 7.22 12.11 -51.34
CA LEU A 16 6.58 13.18 -52.11
C LEU A 16 6.75 12.83 -53.58
N SER A 17 5.65 12.61 -54.30
CA SER A 17 5.73 12.49 -55.76
C SER A 17 6.16 13.84 -56.34
N ASN A 18 7.04 13.84 -57.34
CA ASN A 18 7.60 15.07 -57.93
C ASN A 18 6.56 15.98 -58.61
N ASP A 19 5.29 15.57 -58.67
CA ASP A 19 4.18 16.30 -59.29
C ASP A 19 3.24 16.97 -58.26
N GLU A 20 3.47 16.80 -56.95
CA GLU A 20 2.70 17.52 -55.93
C GLU A 20 3.34 18.87 -55.62
N PRO A 21 2.57 19.97 -55.56
CA PRO A 21 3.10 21.27 -55.16
C PRO A 21 3.73 21.13 -53.77
N GLU A 22 4.83 21.86 -53.51
CA GLU A 22 5.49 21.98 -52.19
C GLU A 22 4.47 22.41 -51.12
N THR A 23 3.69 21.46 -50.64
CA THR A 23 2.64 21.73 -49.66
C THR A 23 3.31 21.59 -48.32
N ALA A 24 3.46 22.70 -47.60
CA ALA A 24 4.10 22.72 -46.31
C ALA A 24 3.42 21.71 -45.36
N TRP A 25 4.19 20.73 -44.89
CA TRP A 25 3.75 19.76 -43.89
C TRP A 25 3.05 20.48 -42.73
N THR A 26 1.77 20.21 -42.55
CA THR A 26 1.02 20.74 -41.41
C THR A 26 0.85 19.63 -40.38
N VAL A 27 1.57 19.76 -39.26
CA VAL A 27 1.26 18.98 -38.05
C VAL A 27 -0.10 19.46 -37.56
N MET A 28 -1.11 18.59 -37.56
CA MET A 28 -2.40 18.92 -36.97
C MET A 28 -2.20 19.21 -35.48
N SER A 29 -2.44 20.46 -35.09
CA SER A 29 -2.28 20.95 -33.73
C SER A 29 -3.40 20.51 -32.78
N ASN A 30 -4.39 19.75 -33.25
CA ASN A 30 -5.55 19.33 -32.48
C ASN A 30 -6.03 17.91 -32.86
N PRO A 31 -5.24 16.86 -32.55
CA PRO A 31 -5.65 15.48 -32.79
C PRO A 31 -6.92 15.16 -31.99
N ARG A 32 -7.91 14.58 -32.66
CA ARG A 32 -9.17 14.13 -32.05
C ARG A 32 -9.06 12.65 -31.65
N PRO A 33 -9.80 12.21 -30.63
CA PRO A 33 -9.84 10.80 -30.21
C PRO A 33 -10.21 9.81 -31.32
N ASN A 34 -10.96 10.28 -32.32
CA ASN A 34 -11.42 9.48 -33.45
C ASN A 34 -10.35 9.33 -34.54
N ASP A 35 -9.20 10.00 -34.41
CA ASP A 35 -8.11 9.96 -35.39
C ASP A 35 -7.22 8.70 -35.21
N ILE A 36 -7.63 7.75 -34.37
CA ILE A 36 -6.96 6.46 -34.18
C ILE A 36 -7.45 5.49 -35.26
N GLU A 37 -6.56 5.07 -36.16
CA GLU A 37 -6.89 4.05 -37.15
C GLU A 37 -7.02 2.66 -36.51
N GLN A 38 -8.09 1.97 -36.88
CA GLN A 38 -8.46 0.65 -36.37
C GLN A 38 -7.52 -0.44 -36.91
N GLY A 39 -6.79 -1.12 -36.01
CA GLY A 39 -6.06 -2.36 -36.27
C GLY A 39 -4.54 -2.27 -36.21
N TYR A 40 -3.95 -1.07 -36.23
CA TYR A 40 -2.48 -0.92 -36.33
C TYR A 40 -1.73 -1.08 -34.99
N LEU A 41 -2.32 -0.61 -33.88
CA LEU A 41 -1.73 -0.70 -32.53
C LEU A 41 -2.11 -1.98 -31.77
N GLY A 42 -3.00 -2.82 -32.33
CA GLY A 42 -3.54 -4.03 -31.69
C GLY A 42 -4.49 -3.77 -30.50
N ASN A 43 -4.38 -2.61 -29.85
CA ASN A 43 -5.23 -2.15 -28.74
C ASN A 43 -5.93 -0.80 -29.03
N CYS A 44 -5.99 -0.39 -30.29
CA CYS A 44 -6.58 0.88 -30.74
C CYS A 44 -8.02 1.09 -30.24
N TRP A 45 -8.82 0.02 -30.20
CA TRP A 45 -10.18 0.05 -29.66
C TRP A 45 -10.22 0.42 -28.18
N PHE A 46 -9.26 -0.08 -27.41
CA PHE A 46 -9.16 0.20 -25.98
C PHE A 46 -8.73 1.64 -25.72
N MET A 47 -7.74 2.15 -26.47
CA MET A 47 -7.28 3.54 -26.35
C MET A 47 -8.35 4.54 -26.80
N ALA A 48 -9.06 4.26 -27.90
CA ALA A 48 -10.18 5.07 -28.36
C ALA A 48 -11.33 5.08 -27.32
N ALA A 49 -11.67 3.92 -26.75
CA ALA A 49 -12.66 3.82 -25.69
C ALA A 49 -12.24 4.61 -24.43
N LEU A 50 -10.98 4.49 -23.98
CA LEU A 50 -10.47 5.26 -22.85
C LEU A 50 -10.55 6.76 -23.11
N THR A 51 -10.17 7.19 -24.31
CA THR A 51 -10.16 8.63 -24.66
C THR A 51 -11.59 9.19 -24.67
N LEU A 52 -12.54 8.48 -25.29
CA LEU A 52 -13.96 8.85 -25.29
C LEU A 52 -14.57 8.87 -23.87
N ILE A 53 -14.15 7.95 -23.00
CA ILE A 53 -14.57 7.93 -21.60
C ILE A 53 -14.01 9.15 -20.85
N THR A 54 -12.74 9.51 -21.07
CA THR A 54 -12.12 10.66 -20.41
C THR A 54 -12.73 12.00 -20.83
N GLU A 55 -13.27 12.10 -22.05
CA GLU A 55 -14.00 13.28 -22.53
C GLU A 55 -15.40 13.43 -21.92
N ARG A 56 -15.90 12.41 -21.20
CA ARG A 56 -17.23 12.42 -20.58
C ARG A 56 -17.10 12.35 -19.05
N PRO A 57 -16.92 13.49 -18.35
CA PRO A 57 -16.73 13.53 -16.90
C PRO A 57 -17.78 12.75 -16.10
N ARG A 58 -19.05 12.78 -16.54
CA ARG A 58 -20.12 11.99 -15.93
C ARG A 58 -19.89 10.48 -16.04
N MET A 59 -19.41 9.98 -17.17
CA MET A 59 -19.12 8.54 -17.30
C MET A 59 -17.87 8.17 -16.52
N LEU A 60 -16.84 9.01 -16.59
CA LEU A 60 -15.59 8.83 -15.87
C LEU A 60 -15.82 8.73 -14.35
N SER A 61 -16.70 9.57 -13.78
CA SER A 61 -17.03 9.50 -12.35
C SER A 61 -17.70 8.18 -11.94
N HIS A 62 -18.45 7.52 -12.83
CA HIS A 62 -19.08 6.22 -12.55
C HIS A 62 -18.12 5.04 -12.75
N ILE A 63 -17.01 5.24 -13.46
CA ILE A 63 -15.97 4.22 -13.70
C ILE A 63 -14.88 4.29 -12.62
N LEU A 64 -14.50 5.50 -12.19
CA LEU A 64 -13.53 5.69 -11.12
C LEU A 64 -14.13 5.34 -9.76
N LEU A 65 -13.77 4.16 -9.26
CA LEU A 65 -14.21 3.64 -7.96
C LEU A 65 -13.80 4.53 -6.77
N THR A 66 -12.73 5.32 -6.92
CA THR A 66 -12.21 6.17 -5.84
C THR A 66 -12.09 7.61 -6.33
N GLN A 67 -13.10 8.41 -6.03
CA GLN A 67 -13.11 9.85 -6.32
C GLN A 67 -12.50 10.70 -5.19
N THR A 68 -12.20 10.07 -4.05
CA THR A 68 -11.70 10.73 -2.84
C THR A 68 -10.26 10.31 -2.55
N TYR A 69 -9.53 11.23 -1.92
CA TYR A 69 -8.18 10.99 -1.42
C TYR A 69 -8.13 9.74 -0.53
N ASN A 70 -7.30 8.76 -0.90
CA ASN A 70 -7.13 7.53 -0.15
C ASN A 70 -5.84 7.59 0.66
N LEU A 71 -5.97 7.92 1.94
CA LEU A 71 -4.86 8.01 2.89
C LEU A 71 -3.92 6.80 2.82
N SER A 72 -4.48 5.58 2.72
CA SER A 72 -3.67 4.36 2.78
C SER A 72 -2.77 4.17 1.55
N ILE A 73 -3.20 4.64 0.37
CA ILE A 73 -2.41 4.60 -0.87
C ILE A 73 -1.27 5.61 -0.78
N GLU A 74 -1.55 6.82 -0.33
CA GLU A 74 -0.50 7.84 -0.24
C GLU A 74 0.56 7.49 0.79
N MET A 75 0.15 6.98 1.96
CA MET A 75 1.07 6.44 2.95
C MET A 75 1.91 5.28 2.39
N GLN A 76 1.31 4.39 1.60
CA GLN A 76 2.05 3.31 0.95
C GLN A 76 3.11 3.86 -0.02
N ASN A 77 2.80 4.89 -0.79
CA ASN A 77 3.74 5.54 -1.71
C ASN A 77 4.91 6.19 -0.95
N LEU A 78 4.63 6.94 0.12
CA LEU A 78 5.66 7.54 0.98
C LEU A 78 6.55 6.47 1.61
N ASN A 79 5.97 5.38 2.11
CA ASN A 79 6.72 4.25 2.67
C ASN A 79 7.62 3.55 1.63
N ARG A 80 7.16 3.41 0.38
CA ARG A 80 7.98 2.86 -0.71
C ARG A 80 9.17 3.76 -1.03
N ARG A 81 9.03 5.07 -0.89
CA ARG A 81 10.11 6.06 -1.03
C ARG A 81 10.98 6.21 0.22
N LYS A 82 10.69 5.44 1.28
CA LYS A 82 11.35 5.52 2.60
C LYS A 82 11.16 6.86 3.31
N GLU A 83 10.12 7.62 2.95
CA GLU A 83 9.76 8.90 3.55
C GLU A 83 8.86 8.70 4.78
N TYR A 84 9.33 7.89 5.74
CA TYR A 84 8.52 7.38 6.84
C TYR A 84 7.96 8.47 7.77
N ARG A 85 8.73 9.53 8.04
CA ARG A 85 8.26 10.66 8.86
C ARG A 85 7.09 11.39 8.22
N LYS A 86 7.19 11.68 6.91
CA LYS A 86 6.10 12.31 6.16
C LYS A 86 4.84 11.44 6.12
N ALA A 87 5.01 10.12 6.02
CA ALA A 87 3.87 9.19 6.09
C ALA A 87 3.14 9.27 7.45
N LEU A 88 3.88 9.47 8.54
CA LEU A 88 3.32 9.65 9.88
C LEU A 88 2.71 11.03 10.09
N ASP A 89 3.37 12.09 9.64
CA ASP A 89 2.82 13.45 9.69
C ASP A 89 1.44 13.48 8.99
N LEU A 90 1.37 12.87 7.80
CA LEU A 90 0.13 12.73 7.05
C LEU A 90 -0.93 11.91 7.80
N PHE A 91 -0.53 10.81 8.44
CA PHE A 91 -1.43 9.98 9.24
C PHE A 91 -2.04 10.78 10.39
N TYR A 92 -1.22 11.47 11.18
CA TYR A 92 -1.68 12.25 12.33
C TYR A 92 -2.50 13.47 11.92
N GLU A 93 -2.15 14.14 10.81
CA GLU A 93 -2.97 15.22 10.27
C GLU A 93 -4.37 14.73 9.90
N TYR A 94 -4.45 13.58 9.21
CA TYR A 94 -5.73 13.00 8.82
C TYR A 94 -6.53 12.51 10.04
N GLU A 95 -5.84 11.91 11.01
CA GLU A 95 -6.43 11.47 12.28
C GLU A 95 -7.05 12.62 13.06
N HIS A 96 -6.38 13.78 13.10
CA HIS A 96 -6.90 14.98 13.74
C HIS A 96 -8.17 15.49 13.04
N LYS A 97 -8.20 15.42 11.70
CA LYS A 97 -9.32 15.91 10.89
C LYS A 97 -10.52 14.95 10.88
N ASN A 98 -10.30 13.63 10.91
CA ASN A 98 -11.34 12.62 10.73
C ASN A 98 -11.10 11.37 11.60
N LYS A 99 -11.42 11.47 12.89
CA LYS A 99 -11.18 10.41 13.89
C LYS A 99 -11.87 9.07 13.59
N GLU A 100 -13.03 9.07 12.93
CA GLU A 100 -13.84 7.85 12.73
C GLU A 100 -13.52 7.07 11.45
N MET A 101 -12.72 7.62 10.53
CA MET A 101 -12.60 7.08 9.16
C MET A 101 -11.22 6.49 8.82
N ILE A 102 -10.36 6.29 9.82
CA ILE A 102 -9.04 5.69 9.55
C ILE A 102 -9.19 4.20 9.24
N SER A 103 -8.75 3.79 8.06
CA SER A 103 -8.80 2.41 7.62
C SER A 103 -7.72 1.55 8.31
N VAL A 104 -8.00 0.26 8.42
CA VAL A 104 -7.04 -0.74 8.93
C VAL A 104 -5.72 -0.71 8.12
N VAL A 105 -5.82 -0.49 6.81
CA VAL A 105 -4.66 -0.41 5.92
C VAL A 105 -3.80 0.81 6.26
N ALA A 106 -4.41 1.96 6.56
CA ALA A 106 -3.67 3.15 6.97
C ALA A 106 -2.95 2.93 8.32
N ILE A 107 -3.60 2.27 9.29
CA ILE A 107 -2.97 1.89 10.57
C ILE A 107 -1.75 1.00 10.32
N ASN A 108 -1.87 -0.02 9.46
CA ASN A 108 -0.73 -0.87 9.11
C ASN A 108 0.40 -0.11 8.43
N GLN A 109 0.09 0.87 7.57
CA GLN A 109 1.13 1.73 6.99
C GLN A 109 1.80 2.63 8.03
N ALA A 110 1.04 3.14 9.02
CA ALA A 110 1.60 3.90 10.13
C ALA A 110 2.56 3.04 10.95
N LEU A 111 2.13 1.85 11.37
CA LEU A 111 2.96 0.90 12.10
C LEU A 111 4.23 0.53 11.33
N LYS A 112 4.12 0.26 10.02
CA LYS A 112 5.28 0.02 9.16
C LYS A 112 6.27 1.19 9.17
N SER A 113 5.76 2.43 9.12
CA SER A 113 6.58 3.64 9.19
C SER A 113 7.33 3.70 10.51
N LEU A 114 6.61 3.50 11.63
CA LEU A 114 7.15 3.48 12.99
C LEU A 114 8.22 2.41 13.17
N THR A 115 8.03 1.20 12.62
CA THR A 115 9.05 0.13 12.64
C THR A 115 10.35 0.61 12.02
N ASN A 116 10.28 1.25 10.85
CA ASN A 116 11.47 1.67 10.11
C ASN A 116 12.20 2.84 10.78
N ILE A 117 11.49 3.70 11.51
CA ILE A 117 12.11 4.78 12.29
C ILE A 117 12.44 4.39 13.73
N LYS A 118 12.09 3.16 14.14
CA LYS A 118 12.26 2.61 15.50
C LYS A 118 11.60 3.47 16.59
N ASP A 119 10.45 4.06 16.29
CA ASP A 119 9.69 4.87 17.24
C ASP A 119 8.70 4.01 18.03
N PHE A 120 9.17 3.54 19.19
CA PHE A 120 8.39 2.72 20.11
C PHE A 120 7.15 3.44 20.66
N GLN A 121 7.31 4.69 21.09
CA GLN A 121 6.27 5.46 21.76
C GLN A 121 5.10 5.73 20.80
N GLY A 122 5.42 6.04 19.53
CA GLY A 122 4.40 6.18 18.49
C GLY A 122 3.63 4.88 18.22
N GLY A 123 4.31 3.73 18.25
CA GLY A 123 3.67 2.42 18.09
C GLY A 123 2.72 2.07 19.23
N LEU A 124 3.14 2.34 20.47
CA LEU A 124 2.32 2.15 21.66
C LEU A 124 1.08 3.04 21.63
N HIS A 125 1.24 4.32 21.26
CA HIS A 125 0.12 5.26 21.12
C HIS A 125 -0.94 4.76 20.12
N ILE A 126 -0.52 4.26 18.96
CA ILE A 126 -1.44 3.67 17.97
C ILE A 126 -2.14 2.44 18.52
N TYR A 127 -1.41 1.57 19.24
CA TYR A 127 -2.00 0.38 19.85
C TYR A 127 -3.08 0.74 20.88
N GLU A 128 -2.77 1.61 21.85
CA GLU A 128 -3.71 2.02 22.89
C GLU A 128 -5.01 2.60 22.29
N LYS A 129 -4.85 3.46 21.27
CA LYS A 129 -5.94 4.17 20.63
C LYS A 129 -6.84 3.29 19.77
N TYR A 130 -6.27 2.28 19.10
CA TYR A 130 -7.00 1.42 18.16
C TYR A 130 -7.18 -0.02 18.66
N SER A 131 -6.78 -0.34 19.89
CA SER A 131 -6.82 -1.66 20.55
C SER A 131 -8.09 -2.47 20.23
N SER A 132 -9.27 -1.87 20.41
CA SER A 132 -10.57 -2.52 20.14
C SER A 132 -10.78 -2.98 18.68
N ARG A 133 -10.13 -2.33 17.71
CA ARG A 133 -10.14 -2.67 16.29
C ARG A 133 -9.00 -3.62 15.92
N ILE A 134 -7.88 -3.51 16.63
CA ILE A 134 -6.67 -4.32 16.46
C ILE A 134 -6.94 -5.76 16.89
N GLU A 135 -7.53 -5.97 18.06
CA GLU A 135 -7.80 -7.31 18.62
C GLU A 135 -8.74 -8.15 17.74
N LYS A 136 -9.56 -7.49 16.91
CA LYS A 136 -10.48 -8.14 15.96
C LYS A 136 -9.87 -8.35 14.57
N ASN A 137 -8.64 -7.87 14.32
CA ASN A 137 -8.04 -7.87 13.00
C ASN A 137 -6.62 -8.46 12.99
N ASN A 138 -6.51 -9.71 12.55
CA ASN A 138 -5.26 -10.47 12.49
C ASN A 138 -4.13 -9.77 11.70
N TYR A 139 -4.45 -8.92 10.71
CA TYR A 139 -3.44 -8.20 9.94
C TYR A 139 -2.74 -7.11 10.75
N ILE A 140 -3.47 -6.42 11.65
CA ILE A 140 -2.87 -5.39 12.50
C ILE A 140 -2.06 -6.04 13.60
N VAL A 141 -2.58 -7.11 14.19
CA VAL A 141 -1.89 -7.92 15.19
C VAL A 141 -0.55 -8.42 14.65
N ALA A 142 -0.51 -9.01 13.45
CA ALA A 142 0.73 -9.46 12.82
C ALA A 142 1.71 -8.29 12.58
N SER A 143 1.21 -7.12 12.19
CA SER A 143 2.04 -5.92 11.98
C SER A 143 2.63 -5.39 13.29
N LEU A 144 1.88 -5.45 14.40
CA LEU A 144 2.39 -5.11 15.73
C LEU A 144 3.42 -6.11 16.23
N ILE A 145 3.16 -7.40 16.06
CA ILE A 145 4.14 -8.45 16.42
C ILE A 145 5.45 -8.20 15.68
N HIS A 146 5.39 -7.90 14.37
CA HIS A 146 6.57 -7.53 13.60
C HIS A 146 7.23 -6.26 14.15
N PHE A 147 6.46 -5.20 14.40
CA PHE A 147 6.97 -3.95 14.97
C PHE A 147 7.75 -4.17 16.28
N TYR A 148 7.14 -4.86 17.24
CA TYR A 148 7.75 -5.15 18.55
C TYR A 148 8.97 -6.09 18.44
N ASN A 149 9.00 -6.99 17.46
CA ASN A 149 10.15 -7.88 17.24
C ASN A 149 11.34 -7.18 16.57
N THR A 150 11.13 -6.04 15.90
CA THR A 150 12.18 -5.33 15.13
C THR A 150 12.87 -4.22 15.94
N ILE A 151 12.24 -3.77 17.01
CA ILE A 151 12.83 -2.80 17.96
C ILE A 151 13.70 -3.59 18.94
N GLU A 152 14.82 -3.01 19.42
CA GLU A 152 15.57 -3.55 20.55
C GLU A 152 14.65 -3.61 21.77
N ALA A 153 13.95 -4.72 21.88
CA ALA A 153 12.87 -4.91 22.81
C ALA A 153 13.44 -4.97 24.23
N ASP A 154 13.01 -4.01 25.05
CA ASP A 154 13.22 -4.10 26.49
C ASP A 154 12.41 -5.27 27.06
N VAL A 155 12.61 -5.55 28.35
CA VAL A 155 11.91 -6.62 29.07
C VAL A 155 10.39 -6.55 28.89
N ILE A 156 9.80 -5.35 28.83
CA ILE A 156 8.35 -5.14 28.77
C ILE A 156 7.82 -5.50 27.38
N CYS A 157 8.54 -5.11 26.32
CA CYS A 157 8.21 -5.45 24.93
C CYS A 157 8.10 -6.96 24.73
N TRP A 158 9.08 -7.71 25.24
CA TRP A 158 9.08 -9.17 25.13
C TRP A 158 7.94 -9.81 25.93
N VAL A 159 7.62 -9.32 27.13
CA VAL A 159 6.48 -9.81 27.93
C VAL A 159 5.17 -9.63 27.16
N HIS A 160 4.92 -8.45 26.59
CA HIS A 160 3.70 -8.20 25.82
C HIS A 160 3.63 -9.05 24.57
N LEU A 161 4.76 -9.25 23.88
CA LEU A 161 4.83 -10.08 22.68
C LEU A 161 4.51 -11.55 22.99
N ILE A 162 5.05 -12.09 24.09
CA ILE A 162 4.78 -13.45 24.56
C ILE A 162 3.30 -13.60 24.93
N ASN A 163 2.77 -12.68 25.73
CA ASN A 163 1.37 -12.74 26.18
C ASN A 163 0.37 -12.61 25.03
N ALA A 164 0.61 -11.67 24.10
CA ALA A 164 -0.23 -11.50 22.93
C ALA A 164 -0.22 -12.76 22.04
N SER A 165 0.96 -13.29 21.75
CA SER A 165 1.10 -14.49 20.91
C SER A 165 0.49 -15.73 21.56
N SER A 166 0.59 -15.84 22.90
CA SER A 166 -0.02 -16.91 23.70
C SER A 166 -1.55 -16.83 23.68
N ASN A 167 -2.12 -15.65 23.93
CA ASN A 167 -3.57 -15.44 23.94
C ASN A 167 -4.22 -15.73 22.57
N LEU A 168 -3.46 -15.61 21.48
CA LEU A 168 -3.92 -15.90 20.13
C LEU A 168 -3.71 -17.37 19.72
N GLY A 169 -3.17 -18.22 20.60
CA GLY A 169 -2.86 -19.61 20.29
C GLY A 169 -1.74 -19.79 19.24
N MET A 170 -0.96 -18.75 18.97
CA MET A 170 0.10 -18.76 17.95
C MET A 170 1.41 -19.36 18.49
N ILE A 171 1.34 -20.64 18.90
CA ILE A 171 2.42 -21.32 19.64
C ILE A 171 3.73 -21.39 18.84
N SER A 172 3.66 -21.60 17.53
CA SER A 172 4.84 -21.63 16.66
C SER A 172 5.58 -20.29 16.63
N ILE A 173 4.85 -19.19 16.71
CA ILE A 173 5.41 -17.83 16.77
C ILE A 173 6.04 -17.60 18.15
N CYS A 174 5.38 -18.00 19.23
CA CYS A 174 5.95 -17.93 20.58
C CYS A 174 7.30 -18.65 20.70
N GLN A 175 7.42 -19.84 20.09
CA GLN A 175 8.67 -20.59 20.08
C GLN A 175 9.78 -19.88 19.28
N SER A 176 9.40 -19.28 18.14
CA SER A 176 10.32 -18.45 17.35
C SER A 176 10.75 -17.19 18.12
N ILE A 177 9.84 -16.54 18.85
CA ILE A 177 10.10 -15.40 19.73
C ILE A 177 11.09 -15.78 20.82
N PHE A 178 10.87 -16.91 21.51
CA PHE A 178 11.76 -17.39 22.58
C PHE A 178 13.21 -17.52 22.10
N GLY A 179 13.42 -18.04 20.89
CA GLY A 179 14.76 -18.16 20.29
C GLY A 179 15.43 -16.82 19.97
N GLN A 180 14.68 -15.73 19.96
CA GLN A 180 15.16 -14.37 19.67
C GLN A 180 15.38 -13.53 20.94
N ILE A 181 14.93 -13.99 22.11
CA ILE A 181 15.08 -13.23 23.37
C ILE A 181 16.56 -13.24 23.81
N PRO A 182 17.18 -12.07 24.02
CA PRO A 182 18.55 -11.99 24.55
C PRO A 182 18.66 -12.66 25.93
N LYS A 183 19.77 -13.37 26.18
CA LYS A 183 20.03 -14.02 27.48
C LYS A 183 19.97 -13.05 28.67
N SER A 184 20.40 -11.82 28.47
CA SER A 184 20.31 -10.75 29.49
C SER A 184 18.88 -10.42 29.89
N VAL A 185 17.93 -10.53 28.96
CA VAL A 185 16.50 -10.25 29.17
C VAL A 185 15.78 -11.45 29.76
N LEU A 186 16.21 -12.68 29.42
CA LEU A 186 15.66 -13.92 29.98
C LEU A 186 15.80 -14.02 31.51
N GLU A 187 16.76 -13.30 32.10
CA GLU A 187 16.91 -13.29 33.57
C GLU A 187 15.80 -12.54 34.30
N SER A 188 15.05 -11.68 33.60
CA SER A 188 13.93 -10.96 34.17
C SER A 188 12.83 -11.90 34.66
N THR A 189 12.40 -11.69 35.91
CA THR A 189 11.29 -12.43 36.52
C THR A 189 9.98 -12.25 35.74
N TYR A 190 9.77 -11.07 35.14
CA TYR A 190 8.58 -10.80 34.32
C TYR A 190 8.53 -11.67 33.06
N ILE A 191 9.69 -11.89 32.41
CA ILE A 191 9.80 -12.75 31.23
C ILE A 191 9.60 -14.21 31.61
N LYS A 192 10.23 -14.64 32.71
CA LYS A 192 10.06 -16.01 33.22
C LYS A 192 8.59 -16.29 33.52
N ASN A 193 7.88 -15.37 34.18
CA ASN A 193 6.45 -15.51 34.47
C ASN A 193 5.59 -15.56 33.19
N ALA A 194 5.80 -14.64 32.24
CA ALA A 194 5.06 -14.64 30.97
C ALA A 194 5.28 -15.93 30.16
N LEU A 195 6.50 -16.47 30.15
CA LEU A 195 6.79 -17.76 29.52
C LEU A 195 6.10 -18.91 30.28
N ILE A 196 6.13 -18.91 31.61
CA ILE A 196 5.44 -19.94 32.41
C ILE A 196 3.94 -19.93 32.12
N ASP A 197 3.30 -18.76 32.13
CA ASP A 197 1.87 -18.61 31.83
C ASP A 197 1.52 -19.12 30.43
N MET A 198 2.38 -18.81 29.44
CA MET A 198 2.26 -19.34 28.09
C MET A 198 2.37 -20.88 28.04
N TRP A 199 3.33 -21.47 28.75
CA TRP A 199 3.54 -22.93 28.78
C TRP A 199 2.49 -23.67 29.60
N ILE A 200 1.92 -23.06 30.64
CA ILE A 200 0.83 -23.63 31.46
C ILE A 200 -0.51 -23.55 30.73
N GLY A 201 -0.79 -22.43 30.04
CA GLY A 201 -1.99 -22.30 29.20
C GLY A 201 -2.08 -23.37 28.10
N LYS A 202 -0.96 -23.98 27.75
CA LYS A 202 -0.84 -25.12 26.82
C LYS A 202 -1.50 -26.42 27.32
N GLN A 203 -1.81 -26.54 28.62
CA GLN A 203 -2.43 -27.76 29.18
C GLN A 203 -3.97 -27.70 29.27
N ILE A 204 -4.58 -26.56 28.94
CA ILE A 204 -6.02 -26.34 29.12
C ILE A 204 -6.81 -26.44 27.80
N TYR A 205 -6.12 -26.65 26.66
CA TYR A 205 -6.74 -26.89 25.34
C TYR A 205 -6.31 -28.22 24.73
#